data_AF-A0A930BG19-F1
#
_entry.id   AF-A0A930BG19-F1
#
_cell.length_a   1.000
_cell.length_b   1.000
_cell.length_c   1.000
_cell.angle_alpha   90.00
_cell.angle_beta   90.00
_cell.angle_gamma   90.00
#
_symmetry.space_group_name_H-M   'P 1'
#
loop_
_entity.id
_entity.type
_entity.pdbx_description
1 polymer ?
#
loop_
_entity_poly.entity_id
_entity_poly.type
_entity_poly.pdbx_seq_one_letter_code
_entity_poly.pdbx_strand_id
1 'polypeptide(L)'
;MSENSIIDLKQSLIELIEYLCNENIIDSVGTDDLDSQTFDGLVVLLRDILKEKYPKTKLKRTIKSIHYANGFEDLTLKQSAFLLDEIEQYLSVNKFLDHDKSVEYFNNSITVDGFEIKPENLVLVMI
;
A
#
# COMPACT_ATOMS: atom_id res chain seq x y z
N MET A 1 -2.66 17.34 25.14
CA MET A 1 -1.85 16.62 24.14
C MET A 1 -2.60 15.35 23.82
N SER A 2 -3.30 15.34 22.70
CA SER A 2 -3.90 14.14 22.11
C SER A 2 -3.66 14.27 20.62
N GLU A 3 -2.38 14.21 20.23
CA GLU A 3 -1.98 13.91 18.86
C GLU A 3 -2.39 12.45 18.62
N ASN A 4 -3.68 12.24 18.37
CA ASN A 4 -4.08 11.08 17.61
C ASN A 4 -3.46 11.31 16.24
N SER A 5 -2.29 10.70 16.04
CA SER A 5 -1.60 10.59 14.78
C SER A 5 -2.53 9.88 13.80
N ILE A 6 -3.50 10.61 13.25
CA ILE A 6 -4.15 10.25 11.99
C ILE A 6 -3.01 10.41 11.00
N ILE A 7 -2.24 9.34 10.85
CA ILE A 7 -1.23 9.21 9.83
C ILE A 7 -1.95 9.48 8.51
N ASP A 8 -1.50 10.50 7.79
CA ASP A 8 -2.02 10.82 6.47
C ASP A 8 -1.62 9.67 5.53
N LEU A 9 -2.61 8.90 5.08
CA LEU A 9 -2.45 7.80 4.12
C LEU A 9 -1.65 8.22 2.90
N LYS A 10 -1.82 9.47 2.45
CA LYS A 10 -1.04 10.06 1.37
C LYS A 10 0.43 10.13 1.75
N GLN A 11 0.74 10.69 2.92
CA GLN A 11 2.11 10.86 3.38
C GLN A 11 2.83 9.52 3.54
N SER A 12 2.16 8.51 4.10
CA SER A 12 2.74 7.15 4.24
C SER A 12 3.10 6.55 2.88
N LEU A 13 2.24 6.75 1.89
CA LEU A 13 2.48 6.25 0.54
C LEU A 13 3.62 6.99 -0.18
N ILE A 14 3.77 8.30 0.06
CA ILE A 14 4.91 9.09 -0.42
C ILE A 14 6.21 8.53 0.17
N GLU A 15 6.27 8.32 1.49
CA GLU A 15 7.44 7.76 2.16
C GLU A 15 7.80 6.36 1.63
N LEU A 16 6.80 5.52 1.34
CA LEU A 16 7.02 4.22 0.70
C LEU A 16 7.63 4.38 -0.71
N ILE A 17 7.09 5.28 -1.54
CA ILE A 17 7.62 5.53 -2.89
C ILE A 17 9.07 6.02 -2.83
N GLU A 18 9.39 6.95 -1.92
CA GLU A 18 10.75 7.46 -1.72
C GLU A 18 11.71 6.35 -1.29
N TYR A 19 11.29 5.50 -0.35
CA TYR A 19 12.06 4.34 0.07
C TYR A 19 12.36 3.39 -1.10
N LEU A 20 11.35 3.04 -1.90
CA LEU A 20 11.52 2.18 -3.06
C LEU A 20 12.42 2.80 -4.14
N CYS A 21 12.39 4.12 -4.31
CA CYS A 21 13.32 4.85 -5.18
C CYS A 21 14.76 4.76 -4.65
N ASN A 22 14.97 5.01 -3.36
CA ASN A 22 16.28 5.00 -2.72
C ASN A 22 16.94 3.61 -2.78
N GLU A 23 16.14 2.55 -2.63
CA GLU A 23 16.58 1.16 -2.76
C GLU A 23 16.73 0.71 -4.23
N ASN A 24 16.53 1.61 -5.20
CA ASN A 24 16.57 1.33 -6.65
C ASN A 24 15.56 0.27 -7.11
N ILE A 25 14.53 0.01 -6.30
CA ILE A 25 13.45 -0.94 -6.60
C ILE A 25 12.52 -0.37 -7.67
N ILE A 26 12.24 0.94 -7.62
CA ILE A 26 11.51 1.66 -8.68
C ILE A 26 12.35 2.79 -9.26
N ASP A 27 11.92 3.35 -10.39
CA ASP A 27 12.63 4.46 -11.02
C ASP A 27 12.30 5.77 -10.28
N SER A 28 13.19 6.76 -10.34
CA SER A 28 13.01 8.00 -9.56
C SER A 28 11.74 8.74 -9.98
N VAL A 29 10.88 9.02 -9.01
CA VAL A 29 9.71 9.88 -9.19
C VAL A 29 10.06 11.29 -8.71
N GLY A 30 9.62 12.33 -9.43
CA GLY A 30 9.83 13.71 -9.01
C GLY A 30 9.01 14.04 -7.76
N THR A 31 9.60 14.69 -6.77
CA THR A 31 8.93 15.06 -5.50
C THR A 31 7.72 15.95 -5.73
N ASP A 32 7.80 16.90 -6.67
CA ASP A 32 6.69 17.79 -7.05
C ASP A 32 5.51 17.01 -7.68
N ASP A 33 5.80 15.86 -8.30
CA ASP A 33 4.80 14.97 -8.89
C ASP A 33 4.07 14.15 -7.83
N LEU A 34 4.69 13.92 -6.66
CA LEU A 34 4.08 13.18 -5.54
C LEU A 34 3.17 14.07 -4.68
N ASP A 35 3.63 15.29 -4.36
CA ASP A 35 2.90 16.21 -3.48
C ASP A 35 1.61 16.74 -4.11
N SER A 36 1.53 16.80 -5.44
CA SER A 36 0.34 17.25 -6.16
C SER A 36 -0.74 16.17 -6.32
N GLN A 37 -0.41 14.90 -6.10
CA GLN A 37 -1.32 13.76 -6.30
C GLN A 37 -2.27 13.55 -5.12
N THR A 38 -3.42 12.94 -5.39
CA THR A 38 -4.29 12.37 -4.36
C THR A 38 -3.76 11.02 -3.91
N PHE A 39 -4.26 10.51 -2.78
CA PHE A 39 -3.89 9.17 -2.30
C PHE A 39 -4.13 8.08 -3.36
N ASP A 40 -5.32 8.07 -3.98
CA ASP A 40 -5.65 7.11 -5.04
C ASP A 40 -4.75 7.28 -6.29
N GLY A 41 -4.40 8.52 -6.63
CA GLY A 41 -3.46 8.84 -7.71
C GLY A 41 -2.07 8.25 -7.45
N LEU A 42 -1.56 8.38 -6.23
CA LEU A 42 -0.29 7.77 -5.82
C LEU A 42 -0.33 6.24 -5.84
N VAL A 43 -1.45 5.62 -5.43
CA VAL A 43 -1.60 4.16 -5.47
C VAL A 43 -1.55 3.65 -6.91
N VAL A 44 -2.23 4.34 -7.84
CA VAL A 44 -2.19 4.01 -9.26
C VAL A 44 -0.78 4.20 -9.83
N LEU A 45 -0.14 5.33 -9.52
CA LEU A 45 1.22 5.65 -9.97
C LEU A 45 2.22 4.56 -9.57
N LEU A 46 2.24 4.18 -8.29
CA LEU A 46 3.16 3.16 -7.79
C LEU A 46 2.90 1.80 -8.44
N ARG A 47 1.63 1.41 -8.62
CA ARG A 47 1.28 0.17 -9.31
C ARG A 47 1.78 0.16 -10.75
N ASP A 48 1.64 1.28 -11.47
CA ASP A 48 2.05 1.35 -12.87
C ASP A 48 3.57 1.32 -13.03
N ILE A 49 4.32 2.03 -12.18
CA ILE A 49 5.79 1.97 -12.17
C ILE A 49 6.28 0.54 -11.91
N LEU A 50 5.72 -0.15 -10.91
CA LEU A 50 6.09 -1.53 -10.61
C LEU A 50 5.75 -2.49 -11.75
N LYS A 51 4.60 -2.28 -12.41
CA LYS A 51 4.18 -3.08 -13.57
C LYS A 51 5.11 -2.88 -14.77
N GLU A 52 5.51 -1.64 -15.05
CA GLU A 52 6.43 -1.32 -16.14
C GLU A 52 7.84 -1.87 -15.89
N LYS A 53 8.32 -1.77 -14.64
CA LYS A 53 9.65 -2.24 -14.26
C LYS A 53 9.73 -3.76 -14.14
N TYR A 54 8.65 -4.41 -13.68
CA TYR A 54 8.57 -5.85 -13.48
C TYR A 54 7.42 -6.53 -14.27
N PRO A 55 7.38 -6.42 -15.61
CA PRO A 55 6.24 -6.85 -16.42
C PRO A 55 6.06 -8.38 -16.48
N LYS A 56 7.08 -9.13 -16.04
CA LYS A 56 7.05 -10.60 -15.96
C LYS A 56 6.45 -11.13 -14.65
N THR A 57 6.17 -10.24 -13.69
CA THR A 57 5.55 -10.62 -12.42
C THR A 57 4.16 -11.19 -12.68
N LYS A 58 3.92 -12.41 -12.20
CA LYS A 58 2.60 -13.04 -12.30
C LYS A 58 1.80 -12.74 -11.05
N LEU A 59 0.91 -11.77 -11.15
CA LEU A 59 -0.06 -11.48 -10.10
C LEU A 59 -1.06 -12.64 -9.97
N LYS A 60 -1.35 -13.03 -8.74
CA LYS A 60 -2.43 -13.97 -8.40
C LYS A 60 -3.58 -13.17 -7.82
N ARG A 61 -4.80 -13.56 -8.17
CA ARG A 61 -5.99 -12.94 -7.58
C ARG A 61 -6.18 -13.49 -6.16
N THR A 62 -5.87 -12.70 -5.14
CA THR A 62 -5.96 -13.14 -3.76
C THR A 62 -7.42 -13.03 -3.28
N ILE A 63 -7.98 -14.13 -2.74
CA ILE A 63 -9.35 -14.12 -2.17
C ILE A 63 -9.44 -13.14 -0.98
N LYS A 64 -8.30 -12.90 -0.31
CA LYS A 64 -8.13 -11.96 0.80
C LYS A 64 -8.51 -10.53 0.40
N SER A 65 -8.00 -10.02 -0.72
CA SER A 65 -8.30 -8.68 -1.23
C SER A 65 -9.76 -8.52 -1.63
N ILE A 66 -10.43 -9.59 -2.07
CA ILE A 66 -11.87 -9.57 -2.36
C ILE A 66 -12.70 -9.43 -1.07
N HIS A 67 -12.40 -10.19 -0.01
CA HIS A 67 -13.10 -10.05 1.27
C HIS A 67 -12.83 -8.70 1.94
N TYR A 68 -11.60 -8.22 1.83
CA TYR A 68 -11.18 -6.93 2.36
C TYR A 68 -11.90 -5.78 1.66
N ALA A 69 -11.76 -5.68 0.34
CA ALA A 69 -12.33 -4.63 -0.48
C ALA A 69 -13.88 -4.64 -0.45
N ASN A 70 -14.52 -5.79 -0.24
CA ASN A 70 -15.98 -5.86 -0.09
C ASN A 70 -16.51 -5.31 1.26
N GLY A 71 -15.64 -5.08 2.25
CA GLY A 71 -16.01 -4.40 3.50
C GLY A 71 -16.08 -2.87 3.38
N PHE A 72 -15.66 -2.30 2.25
CA PHE A 72 -15.65 -0.87 2.00
C PHE A 72 -16.94 -0.44 1.28
N GLU A 73 -17.71 0.47 1.90
CA GLU A 73 -18.81 1.16 1.22
C GLU A 73 -18.29 2.20 0.21
N ASP A 74 -17.12 2.77 0.49
CA ASP A 74 -16.42 3.72 -0.39
C ASP A 74 -15.73 2.99 -1.56
N LEU A 75 -16.14 3.33 -2.78
CA LEU A 75 -15.63 2.71 -4.01
C LEU A 75 -14.15 3.03 -4.28
N THR A 76 -13.69 4.22 -3.89
CA THR A 76 -12.31 4.68 -4.10
C THR A 76 -11.35 3.95 -3.17
N LEU A 77 -11.73 3.80 -1.90
CA LEU A 77 -10.95 3.00 -0.94
C LEU A 77 -10.96 1.53 -1.32
N LYS A 78 -12.10 1.01 -1.78
CA LYS A 78 -12.23 -0.35 -2.32
C LYS A 78 -11.26 -0.60 -3.47
N GLN A 79 -11.17 0.32 -4.43
CA GLN A 79 -10.25 0.22 -5.56
C GLN A 79 -8.79 0.33 -5.11
N SER A 80 -8.49 1.25 -4.19
CA SER A 80 -7.15 1.42 -3.64
C SER A 80 -6.67 0.17 -2.93
N ALA A 81 -7.53 -0.51 -2.16
CA ALA A 81 -7.20 -1.77 -1.49
C ALA A 81 -6.85 -2.90 -2.48
N PHE A 82 -7.51 -2.97 -3.64
CA PHE A 82 -7.14 -3.93 -4.69
C PHE A 82 -5.78 -3.61 -5.30
N LEU A 83 -5.50 -2.33 -5.55
CA LEU A 83 -4.23 -1.90 -6.15
C LEU A 83 -3.05 -2.08 -5.19
N LEU A 84 -3.26 -1.86 -3.88
CA LEU A 84 -2.26 -2.12 -2.85
C LEU A 84 -1.91 -3.61 -2.76
N ASP A 85 -2.88 -4.52 -2.90
CA ASP A 85 -2.61 -5.96 -2.99
C ASP A 85 -1.74 -6.30 -4.22
N GLU A 86 -1.97 -5.64 -5.36
CA GLU A 86 -1.10 -5.81 -6.53
C GLU A 86 0.32 -5.31 -6.25
N ILE A 87 0.48 -4.16 -5.59
CA ILE A 87 1.77 -3.59 -5.18
C ILE A 87 2.50 -4.55 -4.24
N GLU A 88 1.85 -5.06 -3.19
CA GLU A 88 2.41 -6.04 -2.26
C GLU A 88 2.92 -7.28 -3.01
N GLN A 89 2.14 -7.76 -3.99
CA GLN A 89 2.53 -8.90 -4.81
C GLN A 89 3.75 -8.61 -5.69
N TYR A 90 3.86 -7.42 -6.28
CA TYR A 90 5.07 -7.03 -7.00
C TYR A 90 6.29 -7.05 -6.08
N LEU A 91 6.19 -6.49 -4.89
CA LEU A 91 7.31 -6.45 -3.94
C LEU A 91 7.66 -7.85 -3.42
N SER A 92 6.67 -8.67 -3.08
CA SER A 92 6.86 -10.02 -2.54
C SER A 92 7.40 -11.01 -3.58
N VAL A 93 6.81 -11.04 -4.78
CA VAL A 93 7.23 -11.98 -5.84
C VAL A 93 8.64 -11.68 -6.34
N ASN A 94 9.01 -10.40 -6.39
CA ASN A 94 10.37 -9.98 -6.73
C ASN A 94 11.33 -9.99 -5.53
N LYS A 95 10.88 -10.46 -4.36
CA LYS A 95 11.67 -10.68 -3.13
C LYS A 95 12.23 -9.40 -2.48
N PHE A 96 11.56 -8.27 -2.69
CA PHE A 96 11.84 -7.02 -1.98
C PHE A 96 11.09 -6.95 -0.64
N LEU A 97 9.94 -7.62 -0.55
CA LEU A 97 9.19 -7.77 0.69
C LEU A 97 9.34 -9.21 1.20
N ASP A 98 9.74 -9.34 2.47
CA ASP A 98 9.68 -10.61 3.18
C ASP A 98 8.24 -10.80 3.69
N HIS A 99 7.50 -11.68 3.01
CA HIS A 99 6.10 -11.93 3.29
C HIS A 99 5.85 -12.36 4.75
N ASP A 100 6.77 -13.10 5.36
CA ASP A 100 6.61 -13.56 6.76
C ASP A 100 6.72 -12.39 7.73
N LYS A 101 7.63 -11.44 7.48
CA LYS A 101 7.75 -10.20 8.25
C LYS A 101 6.57 -9.25 8.01
N SER A 102 6.05 -9.18 6.80
CA SER A 102 4.84 -8.40 6.47
C SER A 102 3.63 -8.93 7.23
N VAL A 103 3.45 -10.26 7.28
CA VAL A 103 2.37 -10.91 8.03
C VAL A 103 2.54 -10.69 9.55
N GLU A 104 3.77 -10.74 10.07
CA GLU A 104 4.05 -10.44 11.48
C GLU A 104 3.72 -8.98 11.82
N TYR A 105 4.16 -8.02 10.99
CA TYR A 105 3.82 -6.61 11.14
C TYR A 105 2.31 -6.38 11.08
N PHE A 106 1.62 -6.99 10.11
CA PHE A 106 0.16 -6.91 9.99
C PHE A 106 -0.54 -7.40 11.26
N ASN A 107 -0.14 -8.59 11.76
CA ASN A 107 -0.73 -9.16 12.98
C ASN A 107 -0.43 -8.30 14.22
N ASN A 108 0.76 -7.72 14.32
CA ASN A 108 1.12 -6.83 15.42
C ASN A 108 0.31 -5.52 15.36
N SER A 109 0.16 -4.93 14.18
CA SER A 109 -0.54 -3.64 13.99
C SER A 109 -2.04 -3.74 14.25
N ILE A 110 -2.71 -4.84 13.85
CA ILE A 110 -4.15 -5.04 14.11
C ILE A 110 -4.46 -5.46 15.55
N THR A 111 -3.45 -5.93 16.30
CA THR A 111 -3.60 -6.35 17.71
C THR A 111 -3.25 -5.24 18.70
N VAL A 112 -2.86 -4.05 18.22
CA VAL A 112 -2.66 -2.88 19.06
C VAL A 112 -4.00 -2.47 19.70
N ASP A 113 -3.97 -2.24 21.02
CA ASP A 113 -5.13 -1.75 21.76
C ASP A 113 -5.65 -0.44 21.17
N GLY A 114 -6.93 -0.41 20.81
CA GLY A 114 -7.58 0.74 20.17
C GLY A 114 -7.59 0.71 18.64
N PHE A 115 -7.06 -0.35 18.01
CA PHE A 115 -7.23 -0.56 16.57
C PHE A 115 -8.70 -0.84 16.24
N GLU A 116 -9.35 0.10 15.56
CA GLU A 116 -10.71 -0.09 15.04
C GLU A 116 -10.64 -0.65 13.63
N ILE A 117 -11.37 -1.73 13.36
CA ILE A 117 -11.46 -2.34 12.02
C ILE A 117 -12.33 -1.43 11.14
N LYS A 118 -11.70 -0.38 10.63
CA LYS A 118 -12.26 0.56 9.66
C LYS A 118 -11.49 0.48 8.35
N PRO A 119 -12.19 0.67 7.22
CA PRO A 119 -11.60 0.86 5.90
C PRO A 119 -10.21 1.51 5.86
N GLU A 120 -10.05 2.68 6.47
CA GLU A 120 -8.85 3.50 6.37
C GLU A 120 -7.67 2.88 7.15
N ASN A 121 -7.97 2.36 8.35
CA ASN A 121 -6.99 1.67 9.21
C ASN A 121 -6.50 0.37 8.59
N LEU A 122 -7.38 -0.24 7.80
CA LEU A 122 -7.11 -1.44 7.03
C LEU A 122 -6.18 -1.13 5.82
N VAL A 123 -6.38 0.00 5.15
CA VAL A 123 -5.44 0.46 4.11
C VAL A 123 -4.06 0.79 4.72
N LEU A 124 -4.01 1.39 5.91
CA LEU A 124 -2.76 1.71 6.61
C LEU A 124 -1.88 0.49 6.89
N VAL A 125 -2.46 -0.67 7.22
CA VAL A 125 -1.67 -1.89 7.49
C VAL A 125 -1.16 -2.59 6.22
N MET A 126 -1.56 -2.12 5.04
CA MET A 126 -1.10 -2.63 3.74
C MET A 126 0.00 -1.77 3.08
N ILE A 127 0.26 -0.56 3.60
CA ILE A 127 1.30 0.37 3.13
C ILE A 127 2.52 0.24 4.05
#